data_AF-A0A7J4SNL6-F1
#
_entry.id   AF-A0A7J4SNL6-F1
#
_cell.length_a   1.000
_cell.length_b   1.000
_cell.length_c   1.000
_cell.angle_alpha   90.00
_cell.angle_beta   90.00
_cell.angle_gamma   90.00
#
_symmetry.space_group_name_H-M   'P 1'
#
loop_
_entity.id
_entity.type
_entity.pdbx_description
1 polymer ?
#
loop_
_entity_poly.entity_id
_entity_poly.type
_entity_poly.pdbx_seq_one_letter_code
_entity_poly.pdbx_strand_id
1 'polypeptide(L)' 'MFNSEPCDGCSRSISDALARTVRLIVDQRDVDSQQLCPDCFASWIRRYESEMQLSHQIVSTDDIIVD' A
#
# COMPACT_ATOMS: atom_id res chain seq x y z
N MET A 1 -14.81 -1.77 -25.91
CA MET A 1 -14.17 -3.01 -25.42
C MET A 1 -13.71 -2.70 -24.01
N PHE A 2 -14.18 -3.43 -22.99
CA PHE A 2 -13.58 -3.35 -21.66
C PHE A 2 -12.22 -4.04 -21.78
N ASN A 3 -11.13 -3.29 -21.66
CA ASN A 3 -9.84 -3.93 -21.47
C ASN A 3 -9.86 -4.58 -20.09
N SER A 4 -9.23 -5.74 -19.99
CA SER A 4 -9.04 -6.38 -18.70
C SER A 4 -7.57 -6.65 -18.57
N GLU A 5 -6.89 -5.76 -17.86
CA GLU A 5 -5.49 -5.94 -17.54
C GLU A 5 -5.33 -6.97 -16.39
N PRO A 6 -4.24 -7.76 -16.39
CA PRO A 6 -3.98 -8.72 -15.34
C PRO A 6 -3.61 -8.01 -14.03
N CYS A 7 -4.10 -8.54 -12.91
CA CYS A 7 -3.71 -8.09 -11.58
C CYS A 7 -2.24 -8.36 -11.31
N ASP A 8 -1.47 -7.34 -10.91
CA ASP A 8 -0.06 -7.53 -10.55
C ASP A 8 0.12 -8.42 -9.32
N GLY A 9 -0.89 -8.51 -8.45
CA GLY A 9 -0.83 -9.31 -7.21
C GLY A 9 -1.24 -10.78 -7.35
N CYS A 10 -2.13 -11.13 -8.29
CA CYS A 10 -2.63 -12.52 -8.42
C CYS A 10 -2.76 -13.01 -9.87
N SER A 11 -2.37 -12.20 -10.85
CA SER A 11 -2.42 -12.49 -12.29
C SER A 11 -3.81 -12.80 -12.87
N ARG A 12 -4.87 -12.67 -12.08
CA ARG A 12 -6.26 -12.80 -12.57
C ARG A 12 -6.64 -11.54 -13.35
N SER A 13 -7.45 -11.70 -14.40
CA SER A 13 -8.00 -10.57 -15.16
C SER A 13 -8.84 -9.67 -14.27
N ILE A 14 -8.61 -8.35 -14.32
CA ILE A 14 -9.39 -7.36 -13.60
C ILE A 14 -10.22 -6.57 -14.62
N SER A 15 -11.49 -6.34 -14.33
CA SER A 15 -12.25 -5.33 -15.08
C SER A 15 -11.74 -3.94 -14.71
N ASP A 16 -11.42 -3.11 -15.70
CA ASP A 16 -10.93 -1.72 -15.49
C ASP A 16 -11.80 -0.92 -14.49
N ALA A 17 -13.12 -1.17 -14.46
CA ALA A 17 -14.04 -0.49 -13.54
C ALA A 17 -13.77 -0.77 -12.05
N LEU A 18 -13.05 -1.85 -11.73
CA LEU A 18 -12.73 -2.28 -10.37
C LEU A 18 -11.22 -2.22 -10.06
N ALA A 19 -10.41 -1.87 -11.05
CA ALA A 19 -8.95 -1.79 -10.90
C ALA A 19 -8.56 -0.65 -9.95
N ARG A 20 -7.56 -0.91 -9.10
CA ARG A 20 -6.97 0.07 -8.21
C ARG A 20 -5.50 0.24 -8.56
N THR A 21 -5.07 1.49 -8.72
CA THR A 21 -3.66 1.80 -8.94
C THR A 21 -3.01 2.18 -7.62
N VAL A 22 -1.93 1.48 -7.27
CA VAL A 22 -1.05 1.82 -6.15
C VAL A 22 0.24 2.37 -6.72
N ARG A 23 0.65 3.57 -6.28
CA ARG A 23 1.92 4.19 -6.67
C ARG A 23 2.76 4.42 -5.43
N LEU A 24 3.97 3.88 -5.40
CA LEU A 24 4.92 4.04 -4.31
C LEU A 24 5.98 5.08 -4.69
N ILE A 25 6.12 6.10 -3.86
CA ILE A 25 7.10 7.18 -4.06
C ILE A 25 7.99 7.25 -2.81
N VAL A 26 9.30 7.21 -3.02
CA VAL A 26 10.32 7.32 -1.95
C VAL A 26 11.33 8.39 -2.36
N ASP A 27 11.65 9.31 -1.46
CA ASP A 27 12.54 10.45 -1.74
C ASP A 27 12.17 11.20 -3.03
N GLN A 28 10.87 11.42 -3.23
CA GLN A 28 10.28 12.05 -4.42
C GLN A 28 10.51 11.29 -5.74
N ARG A 29 11.00 10.05 -5.70
CA ARG A 29 11.14 9.17 -6.87
C ARG A 29 10.04 8.12 -6.89
N ASP A 30 9.40 7.98 -8.04
CA ASP A 30 8.49 6.86 -8.31
C ASP A 30 9.32 5.57 -8.38
N VAL A 31 9.06 4.66 -7.46
CA VAL A 31 9.82 3.40 -7.36
C VAL A 31 9.00 2.20 -7.85
N ASP A 32 7.67 2.32 -7.85
CA ASP A 32 6.78 1.24 -8.25
C ASP A 32 5.35 1.74 -8.53
N SER A 33 4.69 1.11 -9.49
CA SER A 33 3.29 1.35 -9.84
C SER A 33 2.61 0.03 -10.17
N GLN A 34 1.59 -0.33 -9.39
CA GLN A 34 0.87 -1.59 -9.51
C GLN A 34 -0.62 -1.35 -9.82
N GLN A 35 -1.21 -2.21 -10.64
CA GLN A 35 -2.63 -2.32 -10.86
C GLN A 35 -3.18 -3.59 -10.20
N LEU A 36 -4.06 -3.40 -9.21
CA LEU A 36 -4.53 -4.47 -8.34
C LEU A 36 -6.05 -4.63 -8.39
N CYS A 37 -6.50 -5.87 -8.21
CA CYS A 37 -7.91 -6.16 -7.94
C CYS A 37 -8.27 -5.72 -6.50
N PRO A 38 -9.56 -5.55 -6.17
CA PRO A 38 -9.99 -5.12 -4.85
C PRO A 38 -9.42 -5.96 -3.69
N ASP A 39 -9.33 -7.29 -3.85
CA ASP A 39 -8.80 -8.19 -2.81
C ASP A 39 -7.29 -8.02 -2.59
N CYS A 40 -6.54 -7.89 -3.69
CA CYS A 40 -5.09 -7.68 -3.64
C CYS A 40 -4.77 -6.29 -3.07
N PHE A 41 -5.57 -5.27 -3.41
CA PHE A 41 -5.43 -3.93 -2.84
C PHE A 41 -5.65 -3.92 -1.32
N ALA A 42 -6.70 -4.59 -0.82
CA ALA A 42 -6.94 -4.70 0.63
C ALA A 42 -5.80 -5.44 1.36
N SER A 43 -5.21 -6.44 0.69
CA SER A 43 -4.08 -7.19 1.24
C SER A 43 -2.79 -6.36 1.22
N TRP A 44 -2.59 -5.55 0.19
CA TRP A 44 -1.48 -4.60 0.09
C TRP A 44 -1.51 -3.58 1.23
N ILE A 45 -2.67 -2.96 1.52
CA ILE A 45 -2.82 -2.02 2.65
C ILE A 45 -2.45 -2.68 3.97
N ARG A 46 -3.02 -3.86 4.27
CA ARG A 46 -2.75 -4.56 5.54
C ARG A 46 -1.28 -4.91 5.71
N ARG A 47 -0.62 -5.33 4.63
CA ARG A 47 0.81 -5.61 4.64
C ARG A 47 1.61 -4.33 4.90
N TYR A 48 1.31 -3.26 4.15
CA TYR A 48 2.00 -1.98 4.31
C TYR A 48 1.86 -1.46 5.74
N GLU A 49 0.64 -1.45 6.29
CA GLU A 49 0.40 -1.07 7.68
C GLU A 49 1.19 -1.95 8.66
N SER A 50 1.17 -3.27 8.48
CA SER A 50 1.90 -4.19 9.36
C SER A 50 3.41 -4.05 9.29
N GLU A 51 3.98 -3.80 8.11
CA GLU A 51 5.42 -3.69 7.90
C GLU A 51 5.94 -2.27 8.24
N MET A 52 5.15 -1.23 7.99
CA MET A 52 5.51 0.17 8.24
C MET A 52 5.07 0.68 9.62
N GLN A 53 4.36 -0.13 10.40
CA GLN A 53 4.28 0.05 11.86
C GLN A 53 5.65 -0.25 12.48
N LEU A 54 6.62 0.63 12.23
CA LEU A 54 7.84 0.77 13.01
C LEU A 54 7.42 1.10 14.43
N SER A 55 7.38 0.09 15.31
CA SER A 55 7.56 0.22 16.76
C SER A 55 7.08 1.55 17.37
N HIS A 56 5.81 1.91 17.20
CA HIS A 56 5.18 3.01 17.94
C HIS A 56 5.02 2.69 19.44
N GLN A 57 5.69 1.64 19.94
CA GLN A 57 5.67 1.16 21.31
C GLN A 57 6.85 1.66 22.17
N ILE A 58 7.79 2.45 21.66
CA ILE A 58 8.85 3.02 22.52
C ILE A 58 9.13 4.49 22.16
N VAL A 59 8.16 5.36 22.43
CA VAL A 59 8.46 6.61 23.13
C VAL A 59 7.49 6.62 24.29
N SER A 60 7.95 6.16 25.46
CA SER A 60 7.24 6.46 26.70
C SER A 60 7.18 7.98 26.79
N THR A 61 5.98 8.54 26.85
CA THR A 61 5.74 9.98 27.00
C THR A 61 6.08 10.49 28.41
N ASP A 62 6.81 9.71 29.21
CA ASP A 62 7.11 10.01 30.61
C ASP A 62 8.32 10.95 30.81
N ASP A 63 9.05 11.33 29.76
CA ASP A 63 10.27 12.17 29.88
C ASP A 63 10.20 13.53 29.14
N ILE A 64 9.02 14.03 28.78
CA ILE A 64 8.92 15.44 28.31
C ILE A 64 8.84 16.37 29.54
N ILE A 65 9.99 16.61 30.19
CA ILE A 65 10.14 17.67 31.18
C ILE A 65 10.46 18.97 30.44
N VAL A 66 9.54 19.93 30.50
CA VAL A 66 9.75 21.32 30.08
C VAL A 66 10.23 22.08 31.32
N ASP A 67 11.45 22.61 31.26
CA ASP A 67 11.95 23.66 32.18
C ASP A 67 11.54 25.04 31.63
#